data_AF-A0A833G8Y2-F1
#
_entry.id   AF-A0A833G8Y2-F1
#
_cell.length_a   1.000
_cell.length_b   1.000
_cell.length_c   1.000
_cell.angle_alpha   90.00
_cell.angle_beta   90.00
_cell.angle_gamma   90.00
#
_symmetry.space_group_name_H-M   'P 1'
#
loop_
_entity.id
_entity.type
_entity.pdbx_description
1 polymer ?
#
loop_
_entity_poly.entity_id
_entity_poly.type
_entity_poly.pdbx_seq_one_letter_code
_entity_poly.pdbx_strand_id
1 'polypeptide(L)'
;MSGLQAKADTPIRIVRDMQFVRVGSRDYVQGVVVLIEALRLATETARTRQALVRRVKFTRRALSNGTLTLVFGAPAGAPQPQDDALIEGEAAGRPFHAIMRFDDRRPIADAVPDEPHPIGRFTPTGDYSATADIAAGDGARFLKAVIEANKRAIQASLPPQAGKPRVEFVEGQDIAYARDDMATPGPVIFENVSARAFGARRYVMNRVRYRASSGAPAALLLNYSVHAE
;
A
#
# COMPACT_ATOMS: atom_id res chain seq x y z
N MET A 1 -48.08 5.15 -12.58
CA MET A 1 -46.82 4.42 -12.85
C MET A 1 -45.73 5.01 -11.96
N SER A 2 -45.62 4.53 -10.72
CA SER A 2 -44.54 4.95 -9.80
C SER A 2 -43.35 4.02 -10.01
N GLY A 3 -42.25 4.58 -10.54
CA GLY A 3 -41.00 3.85 -10.69
C GLY A 3 -40.49 3.37 -9.34
N LEU A 4 -40.17 2.07 -9.26
CA LEU A 4 -39.31 1.55 -8.20
C LEU A 4 -37.99 2.34 -8.25
N GLN A 5 -37.81 3.26 -7.31
CA GLN A 5 -36.47 3.70 -6.93
C GLN A 5 -35.73 2.45 -6.45
N ALA A 6 -34.72 2.03 -7.20
CA ALA A 6 -33.76 1.04 -6.74
C ALA A 6 -33.27 1.51 -5.37
N LYS A 7 -33.62 0.76 -4.31
CA LYS A 7 -33.06 0.98 -2.97
C LYS A 7 -31.55 1.00 -3.15
N ALA A 8 -30.92 2.11 -2.78
CA ALA A 8 -29.46 2.18 -2.68
C ALA A 8 -29.00 0.95 -1.86
N ASP A 9 -28.10 0.16 -2.45
CA ASP A 9 -27.55 -1.05 -1.84
C ASP A 9 -27.17 -0.75 -0.39
N THR A 10 -27.75 -1.49 0.57
CA THR A 10 -27.40 -1.35 1.99
C THR A 10 -25.89 -1.52 2.16
N PRO A 11 -25.20 -0.59 2.84
CA PRO A 11 -23.77 -0.70 3.03
C PRO A 11 -23.39 -2.02 3.73
N ILE A 12 -22.42 -2.73 3.16
CA ILE A 12 -21.89 -3.95 3.76
C ILE A 12 -20.74 -3.56 4.67
N ARG A 13 -20.76 -4.04 5.92
CA ARG A 13 -19.68 -3.84 6.89
C ARG A 13 -19.05 -5.18 7.25
N ILE A 14 -17.74 -5.28 7.07
CA ILE A 14 -16.95 -6.46 7.43
C ILE A 14 -15.88 -6.01 8.43
N VAL A 15 -15.75 -6.77 9.51
CA VAL A 15 -14.76 -6.51 10.56
C VAL A 15 -13.81 -7.71 10.62
N ARG A 16 -12.51 -7.44 10.53
CA ARG A 16 -11.45 -8.45 10.51
C ARG A 16 -10.42 -8.12 11.59
N ASP A 17 -10.18 -9.07 12.48
CA ASP A 17 -9.02 -9.00 13.36
C ASP A 17 -7.74 -9.18 12.54
N MET A 18 -6.83 -8.23 12.69
CA MET A 18 -5.51 -8.23 12.07
C MET A 18 -4.49 -8.73 13.08
N GLN A 19 -3.85 -9.85 12.76
CA GLN A 19 -2.70 -10.37 13.49
C GLN A 19 -1.47 -10.25 12.59
N PHE A 20 -0.57 -9.35 12.97
CA PHE A 20 0.70 -9.19 12.30
C PHE A 20 1.75 -10.08 12.95
N VAL A 21 2.75 -10.39 12.16
CA VAL A 21 4.00 -11.00 12.63
C VAL A 21 5.12 -10.04 12.29
N ARG A 22 6.12 -9.93 13.15
CA ARG A 22 7.29 -9.09 12.85
C ARG A 22 8.10 -9.77 11.75
N VAL A 23 8.26 -9.11 10.60
CA VAL A 23 9.03 -9.65 9.47
C VAL A 23 10.42 -9.03 9.49
N GLY A 24 11.42 -9.80 9.95
CA GLY A 24 12.78 -9.32 10.15
C GLY A 24 12.83 -8.00 10.95
N SER A 25 13.56 -7.00 10.43
CA SER A 25 13.67 -5.65 11.00
C SER A 25 12.82 -4.59 10.27
N ARG A 26 11.82 -5.00 9.49
CA ARG A 26 11.10 -4.11 8.56
C ARG A 26 9.76 -3.66 9.13
N ASP A 27 9.68 -2.35 9.39
CA ASP A 27 8.55 -1.70 10.06
C ASP A 27 7.43 -1.19 9.15
N TYR A 28 7.69 -1.13 7.84
CA TYR A 28 6.73 -0.68 6.84
C TYR A 28 5.90 -1.85 6.28
N VAL A 29 6.33 -3.09 6.52
CA VAL A 29 5.68 -4.31 5.98
C VAL A 29 4.25 -4.44 6.48
N GLN A 30 3.99 -4.06 7.73
CA GLN A 30 2.67 -4.16 8.33
C GLN A 30 1.67 -3.20 7.68
N GLY A 31 2.10 -1.98 7.31
CA GLY A 31 1.25 -1.06 6.54
C GLY A 31 0.88 -1.63 5.17
N VAL A 32 1.83 -2.26 4.49
CA VAL A 32 1.57 -2.98 3.22
C VAL A 32 0.60 -4.14 3.42
N VAL A 33 0.71 -4.87 4.52
CA VAL A 33 -0.22 -5.97 4.86
C VAL A 33 -1.65 -5.44 5.07
N VAL A 34 -1.82 -4.31 5.76
CA VAL A 34 -3.13 -3.65 5.91
C VAL A 34 -3.74 -3.30 4.55
N LEU A 35 -2.93 -2.71 3.65
CA LEU A 35 -3.36 -2.37 2.29
C LEU A 35 -3.80 -3.61 1.51
N ILE A 36 -3.01 -4.67 1.54
CA ILE A 36 -3.30 -5.92 0.81
C ILE A 36 -4.54 -6.60 1.36
N GLU A 37 -4.69 -6.67 2.68
CA GLU A 37 -5.88 -7.30 3.28
C GLU A 37 -7.15 -6.52 2.97
N ALA A 38 -7.10 -5.18 2.98
CA ALA A 38 -8.23 -4.35 2.57
C ALA A 38 -8.63 -4.61 1.11
N LEU A 39 -7.63 -4.69 0.21
CA LEU A 39 -7.84 -5.01 -1.21
C LEU A 39 -8.41 -6.42 -1.41
N ARG A 40 -7.93 -7.41 -0.64
CA ARG A 40 -8.44 -8.78 -0.65
C ARG A 40 -9.90 -8.83 -0.21
N LEU A 41 -10.23 -8.21 0.93
CA LEU A 41 -11.61 -8.15 1.42
C LEU A 41 -12.53 -7.40 0.44
N ALA A 42 -12.08 -6.28 -0.13
CA ALA A 42 -12.87 -5.51 -1.10
C ALA A 42 -13.17 -6.32 -2.36
N THR A 43 -12.16 -6.97 -2.95
CA THR A 43 -12.32 -7.80 -4.15
C THR A 43 -13.18 -9.03 -3.91
N GLU A 44 -13.03 -9.70 -2.76
CA GLU A 44 -13.87 -10.82 -2.33
C GLU A 44 -15.34 -10.41 -2.15
N THR A 45 -15.58 -9.32 -1.42
CA THR A 45 -16.94 -8.80 -1.14
C THR A 45 -17.65 -8.39 -2.42
N ALA A 46 -16.92 -7.72 -3.33
CA ALA A 46 -17.43 -7.26 -4.61
C ALA A 46 -17.47 -8.35 -5.69
N ARG A 47 -16.96 -9.56 -5.40
CA ARG A 47 -16.84 -10.68 -6.35
C ARG A 47 -16.15 -10.29 -7.66
N THR A 48 -15.09 -9.49 -7.54
CA THR A 48 -14.26 -9.04 -8.66
C THR A 48 -12.81 -9.41 -8.42
N ARG A 49 -11.99 -9.39 -9.48
CA ARG A 49 -10.54 -9.59 -9.39
C ARG A 49 -9.77 -8.28 -9.30
N GLN A 50 -10.44 -7.14 -9.46
CA GLN A 50 -9.80 -5.84 -9.59
C GLN A 50 -10.36 -4.84 -8.60
N ALA A 51 -9.48 -4.00 -8.08
CA ALA A 51 -9.83 -2.84 -7.28
C ALA A 51 -8.87 -1.68 -7.59
N LEU A 52 -9.35 -0.47 -7.39
CA LEU A 52 -8.55 0.74 -7.47
C LEU A 52 -8.55 1.41 -6.09
N VAL A 53 -7.37 1.62 -5.52
CA VAL A 53 -7.23 2.49 -4.35
C VAL A 53 -6.98 3.89 -4.86
N ARG A 54 -7.94 4.78 -4.61
CA ARG A 54 -7.78 6.21 -4.91
C ARG A 54 -6.79 6.84 -3.94
N ARG A 55 -6.87 6.43 -2.67
CA ARG A 55 -5.97 6.91 -1.62
C ARG A 55 -5.78 5.89 -0.52
N VAL A 56 -4.55 5.77 -0.01
CA VAL A 56 -4.25 5.16 1.28
C VAL A 56 -3.41 6.13 2.09
N LYS A 57 -3.73 6.31 3.36
CA LYS A 57 -2.97 7.13 4.29
C LYS A 57 -2.82 6.42 5.64
N PHE A 58 -1.59 6.34 6.13
CA PHE A 58 -1.28 5.89 7.48
C PHE A 58 -1.01 7.11 8.36
N THR A 59 -1.71 7.21 9.49
CA THR A 59 -1.52 8.30 10.47
C THR A 59 -0.50 7.92 11.54
N ARG A 60 -0.31 6.62 11.78
CA ARG A 60 0.78 6.09 12.61
C ARG A 60 1.34 4.78 12.08
N ARG A 61 2.45 4.36 12.68
CA ARG A 61 3.10 3.08 12.41
C ARG A 61 2.29 1.91 12.97
N ALA A 62 2.24 0.83 12.20
CA ALA A 62 1.62 -0.44 12.57
C ALA A 62 2.54 -1.25 13.51
N LEU A 63 2.51 -0.90 14.80
CA LEU A 63 3.33 -1.53 15.86
C LEU A 63 2.59 -2.58 16.70
N SER A 64 1.28 -2.67 16.53
CA SER A 64 0.39 -3.52 17.30
C SER A 64 -0.63 -4.18 16.37
N ASN A 65 -1.23 -5.27 16.84
CA ASN A 65 -2.37 -5.89 16.20
C ASN A 65 -3.59 -4.98 16.31
N GLY A 66 -4.68 -5.32 15.64
CA GLY A 66 -5.87 -4.50 15.71
C GLY A 66 -7.01 -5.01 14.86
N THR A 67 -7.83 -4.08 14.38
CA THR A 67 -9.04 -4.41 13.63
C THR A 67 -9.08 -3.59 12.35
N LEU A 68 -9.26 -4.30 11.23
CA LEU A 68 -9.56 -3.73 9.94
C LEU A 68 -11.06 -3.79 9.70
N THR A 69 -11.71 -2.65 9.50
CA THR A 69 -13.11 -2.57 9.11
C THR A 69 -13.22 -2.17 7.65
N LEU A 70 -13.80 -3.02 6.81
CA LEU A 70 -14.19 -2.66 5.45
C LEU A 70 -15.67 -2.24 5.44
N VAL A 71 -15.95 -1.10 4.83
CA VAL A 71 -17.30 -0.63 4.53
C VAL A 71 -17.43 -0.49 3.02
N PHE A 72 -18.48 -1.10 2.47
CA PHE A 72 -18.68 -1.23 1.03
C PHE A 72 -20.02 -0.64 0.62
N GLY A 73 -20.07 0.12 -0.48
CA GLY A 73 -21.29 0.74 -0.99
C GLY A 73 -21.71 2.03 -0.27
N ALA A 74 -20.84 2.60 0.58
CA ALA A 74 -21.03 3.90 1.18
C ALA A 74 -19.80 4.79 0.92
N PRO A 75 -20.00 6.11 0.72
CA PRO A 75 -18.88 7.05 0.71
C PRO A 75 -18.13 6.97 2.05
N ALA A 76 -16.82 7.22 2.01
CA ALA A 76 -16.04 7.35 3.23
C ALA A 76 -16.60 8.53 4.06
N GLY A 77 -16.86 8.27 5.34
CA GLY A 77 -17.02 9.36 6.30
C GLY A 77 -15.70 10.11 6.49
N ALA A 78 -15.74 11.27 7.17
CA ALA A 78 -14.51 11.94 7.56
C ALA A 78 -13.65 10.99 8.43
N PRO A 79 -12.32 10.90 8.20
CA PRO A 79 -11.43 10.13 9.03
C PRO A 79 -11.58 10.57 10.48
N GLN A 80 -11.75 9.62 11.40
CA GLN A 80 -11.83 9.91 12.82
C GLN A 80 -10.43 9.94 13.44
N PRO A 81 -10.21 10.65 14.55
CA PRO A 81 -8.90 10.73 15.21
C PRO A 81 -8.29 9.36 15.57
N GLN A 82 -9.13 8.37 15.86
CA GLN A 82 -8.73 7.00 16.19
C GLN A 82 -8.47 6.10 14.96
N ASP A 83 -8.61 6.61 13.75
CA ASP A 83 -8.37 5.84 12.53
C ASP A 83 -6.89 5.92 12.17
N ASP A 84 -6.18 4.81 12.39
CA ASP A 84 -4.72 4.70 12.22
C ASP A 84 -4.30 4.53 10.76
N ALA A 85 -5.20 3.97 9.95
CA ALA A 85 -5.10 4.00 8.50
C ALA A 85 -6.47 4.13 7.87
N LEU A 86 -6.54 4.89 6.78
CA LEU A 86 -7.71 4.99 5.91
C LEU A 86 -7.31 4.63 4.48
N ILE A 87 -8.02 3.68 3.90
CA ILE A 87 -7.91 3.27 2.50
C ILE A 87 -9.24 3.57 1.84
N GLU A 88 -9.22 4.34 0.76
CA GLU A 88 -10.38 4.71 -0.04
C GLU A 88 -10.19 4.16 -1.44
N GLY A 89 -11.21 3.48 -1.95
CA GLY A 89 -11.11 2.85 -3.25
C GLY A 89 -12.45 2.47 -3.85
N GLU A 90 -12.36 1.71 -4.92
CA GLU A 90 -13.48 1.20 -5.68
C GLU A 90 -13.20 -0.23 -6.12
N ALA A 91 -14.21 -1.09 -6.06
CA ALA A 91 -14.17 -2.43 -6.62
C ALA A 91 -15.49 -2.71 -7.34
N ALA A 92 -15.42 -3.19 -8.59
CA ALA A 92 -16.60 -3.42 -9.43
C ALA A 92 -17.54 -2.19 -9.54
N GLY A 93 -16.99 -0.98 -9.68
CA GLY A 93 -17.79 0.26 -9.77
C GLY A 93 -18.36 0.77 -8.45
N ARG A 94 -18.13 0.06 -7.34
CA ARG A 94 -18.70 0.39 -6.03
C ARG A 94 -17.62 0.92 -5.08
N PRO A 95 -17.85 2.07 -4.41
CA PRO A 95 -16.88 2.62 -3.49
C PRO A 95 -16.74 1.72 -2.25
N PHE A 96 -15.52 1.66 -1.73
CA PHE A 96 -15.22 1.07 -0.44
C PHE A 96 -14.28 1.97 0.35
N HIS A 97 -14.33 1.82 1.67
CA HIS A 97 -13.28 2.31 2.53
C HIS A 97 -12.90 1.26 3.56
N ALA A 98 -11.60 1.16 3.85
CA ALA A 98 -11.07 0.31 4.90
C ALA A 98 -10.40 1.16 5.97
N ILE A 99 -10.78 0.92 7.22
CA ILE A 99 -10.31 1.65 8.40
C ILE A 99 -9.53 0.67 9.26
N MET A 100 -8.26 0.96 9.50
CA MET A 100 -7.43 0.22 10.45
C MET A 100 -7.41 0.95 11.80
N ARG A 101 -7.64 0.19 12.87
CA ARG A 101 -7.43 0.64 14.26
C ARG A 101 -6.55 -0.35 14.99
N PHE A 102 -5.38 0.09 15.40
CA PHE A 102 -4.41 -0.68 16.16
C PHE A 102 -4.75 -0.63 17.66
N ASP A 103 -4.58 -1.76 18.36
CA ASP A 103 -4.77 -1.88 19.81
C ASP A 103 -3.42 -2.16 20.47
N ASP A 104 -2.86 -1.14 21.14
CA ASP A 104 -1.52 -1.24 21.77
C ASP A 104 -1.47 -2.25 22.92
N ARG A 105 -2.61 -2.77 23.38
CA ARG A 105 -2.67 -3.88 24.34
C ARG A 105 -2.47 -5.25 23.68
N ARG A 106 -2.43 -5.31 22.34
CA ARG A 106 -2.24 -6.52 21.54
C ARG A 106 -0.91 -6.42 20.76
N PRO A 107 0.24 -6.68 21.39
CA PRO A 107 1.53 -6.58 20.71
C PRO A 107 1.67 -7.58 19.57
N ILE A 108 2.51 -7.23 18.59
CA ILE A 108 2.87 -8.11 17.46
C ILE A 108 3.71 -9.27 18.00
N ALA A 109 3.40 -10.49 17.54
CA ALA A 109 4.13 -11.71 17.92
C ALA A 109 5.58 -11.73 17.40
N ASP A 110 6.36 -12.70 17.91
CA ASP A 110 7.80 -12.85 17.63
C ASP A 110 8.13 -12.93 16.13
N ALA A 111 9.41 -12.63 15.83
CA ALA A 111 9.87 -12.44 14.47
C ALA A 111 9.84 -13.74 13.65
N VAL A 112 9.34 -13.63 12.42
CA VAL A 112 9.51 -14.66 11.38
C VAL A 112 10.58 -14.24 10.37
N PRO A 113 11.22 -15.22 9.69
CA PRO A 113 12.18 -14.94 8.63
C PRO A 113 11.59 -14.02 7.56
N ASP A 114 12.44 -13.14 7.05
CA ASP A 114 12.08 -12.26 5.94
C ASP A 114 11.93 -13.10 4.65
N GLU A 115 10.77 -13.01 4.01
CA GLU A 115 10.54 -13.64 2.72
C GLU A 115 11.21 -12.80 1.62
N PRO A 116 11.95 -13.40 0.68
CA PRO A 116 12.53 -12.67 -0.43
C PRO A 116 11.42 -12.06 -1.31
N HIS A 117 11.52 -10.76 -1.56
CA HIS A 117 10.65 -10.08 -2.51
C HIS A 117 11.02 -10.47 -3.95
N PRO A 118 10.04 -10.59 -4.86
CA PRO A 118 10.26 -10.94 -6.27
C PRO A 118 10.82 -9.77 -7.08
N ILE A 119 11.93 -9.19 -6.62
CA ILE A 119 12.66 -8.08 -7.24
C ILE A 119 13.90 -8.68 -7.90
N GLY A 120 13.94 -8.64 -9.24
CA GLY A 120 15.06 -9.09 -10.06
C GLY A 120 16.15 -8.02 -10.17
N ARG A 121 16.53 -7.67 -11.39
CA ARG A 121 17.51 -6.59 -11.63
C ARG A 121 16.97 -5.30 -11.02
N PHE A 122 17.79 -4.63 -10.23
CA PHE A 122 17.49 -3.32 -9.65
C PHE A 122 18.62 -2.36 -10.00
N THR A 123 18.30 -1.20 -10.56
CA THR A 123 19.29 -0.22 -10.99
C THR A 123 18.82 1.18 -10.60
N PRO A 124 19.48 1.84 -9.63
CA PRO A 124 19.29 3.26 -9.39
C PRO A 124 19.59 4.07 -10.64
N THR A 125 18.75 5.05 -10.97
CA THR A 125 18.87 5.85 -12.20
C THR A 125 18.97 7.36 -11.95
N GLY A 126 18.97 7.77 -10.70
CA GLY A 126 19.07 9.17 -10.29
C GLY A 126 18.58 9.37 -8.85
N ASP A 127 18.39 10.61 -8.45
CA ASP A 127 17.95 10.96 -7.10
C ASP A 127 16.57 10.35 -6.80
N TYR A 128 16.56 9.48 -5.80
CA TYR A 128 15.41 8.69 -5.34
C TYR A 128 14.73 7.90 -6.46
N SER A 129 15.43 7.64 -7.57
CA SER A 129 14.86 7.06 -8.79
C SER A 129 15.56 5.75 -9.13
N ALA A 130 14.82 4.80 -9.71
CA ALA A 130 15.34 3.50 -10.07
C ALA A 130 14.52 2.82 -11.17
N THR A 131 15.05 1.72 -11.68
CA THR A 131 14.32 0.72 -12.45
C THR A 131 14.45 -0.64 -11.76
N ALA A 132 13.40 -1.46 -11.81
CA ALA A 132 13.44 -2.81 -11.26
C ALA A 132 12.62 -3.80 -12.10
N ASP A 133 13.12 -5.02 -12.27
CA ASP A 133 12.32 -6.13 -12.78
C ASP A 133 11.51 -6.74 -11.63
N ILE A 134 10.20 -6.94 -11.81
CA ILE A 134 9.33 -7.53 -10.78
C ILE A 134 8.57 -8.72 -11.36
N ALA A 135 8.82 -9.92 -10.83
CA ALA A 135 8.21 -11.17 -11.28
C ALA A 135 7.34 -11.79 -10.18
N ALA A 136 6.28 -11.09 -9.79
CA ALA A 136 5.54 -11.37 -8.57
C ALA A 136 4.49 -12.50 -8.67
N GLY A 137 3.97 -12.77 -9.86
CA GLY A 137 2.91 -13.77 -10.09
C GLY A 137 1.51 -13.31 -9.68
N ASP A 138 1.37 -12.66 -8.51
CA ASP A 138 0.10 -12.14 -8.00
C ASP A 138 0.20 -10.67 -7.55
N GLY A 139 -0.96 -10.03 -7.38
CA GLY A 139 -1.03 -8.61 -7.05
C GLY A 139 -0.53 -8.26 -5.65
N ALA A 140 -0.67 -9.15 -4.68
CA ALA A 140 -0.20 -8.92 -3.32
C ALA A 140 1.33 -8.90 -3.27
N ARG A 141 1.97 -9.89 -3.90
CA ARG A 141 3.42 -9.96 -4.05
C ARG A 141 3.94 -8.80 -4.90
N PHE A 142 3.20 -8.39 -5.93
CA PHE A 142 3.57 -7.25 -6.77
C PHE A 142 3.60 -5.96 -5.96
N LEU A 143 2.53 -5.64 -5.23
CA LEU A 143 2.49 -4.44 -4.38
C LEU A 143 3.57 -4.44 -3.30
N LYS A 144 3.82 -5.58 -2.64
CA LYS A 144 4.94 -5.73 -1.70
C LYS A 144 6.27 -5.41 -2.37
N ALA A 145 6.52 -5.98 -3.54
CA ALA A 145 7.77 -5.78 -4.29
C ALA A 145 7.94 -4.33 -4.77
N VAL A 146 6.89 -3.69 -5.25
CA VAL A 146 6.91 -2.29 -5.69
C VAL A 146 7.24 -1.35 -4.53
N ILE A 147 6.57 -1.53 -3.39
CA ILE A 147 6.81 -0.70 -2.20
C ILE A 147 8.24 -0.90 -1.68
N GLU A 148 8.70 -2.15 -1.60
CA GLU A 148 10.08 -2.46 -1.20
C GLU A 148 11.12 -1.91 -2.19
N ALA A 149 10.93 -2.08 -3.50
CA ALA A 149 11.86 -1.58 -4.51
C ALA A 149 11.96 -0.05 -4.47
N ASN A 150 10.83 0.64 -4.26
CA ASN A 150 10.82 2.09 -4.10
C ASN A 150 11.56 2.53 -2.83
N LYS A 151 11.34 1.81 -1.71
CA LYS A 151 12.13 2.01 -0.49
C LYS A 151 13.63 1.88 -0.76
N ARG A 152 14.06 0.83 -1.50
CA ARG A 152 15.47 0.64 -1.87
C ARG A 152 16.02 1.79 -2.71
N ALA A 153 15.23 2.31 -3.66
CA ALA A 153 15.61 3.47 -4.47
C ALA A 153 15.86 4.72 -3.62
N ILE A 154 14.98 4.94 -2.64
CA ILE A 154 15.12 6.03 -1.68
C ILE A 154 16.39 5.85 -0.85
N GLN A 155 16.59 4.67 -0.26
CA GLN A 155 17.74 4.37 0.57
C GLN A 155 19.07 4.49 -0.19
N ALA A 156 19.11 4.06 -1.45
CA ALA A 156 20.30 4.16 -2.31
C ALA A 156 20.69 5.61 -2.63
N SER A 157 19.76 6.56 -2.49
CA SER A 157 19.98 7.98 -2.79
C SER A 157 20.33 8.81 -1.56
N LEU A 158 20.31 8.20 -0.36
CA LEU A 158 20.67 8.88 0.87
C LEU A 158 22.19 8.85 1.04
N PRO A 159 22.79 9.93 1.59
CA PRO A 159 24.21 9.93 1.89
C PRO A 159 24.54 8.80 2.87
N PRO A 160 25.76 8.25 2.83
CA PRO A 160 26.23 7.33 3.86
C PRO A 160 26.08 7.99 5.24
N GLN A 161 25.32 7.36 6.14
CA GLN A 161 25.10 7.81 7.51
C GLN A 161 25.57 6.73 8.49
N ALA A 162 25.92 7.12 9.72
CA ALA A 162 26.23 6.21 10.81
C ALA A 162 24.92 5.56 11.32
N GLY A 163 24.38 4.62 10.55
CA GLY A 163 23.06 4.04 10.77
C GLY A 163 22.34 3.80 9.45
N LYS A 164 21.33 2.93 9.45
CA LYS A 164 20.49 2.73 8.26
C LYS A 164 19.32 3.71 8.35
N PRO A 165 19.21 4.71 7.45
CA PRO A 165 18.11 5.67 7.51
C PRO A 165 16.77 4.94 7.44
N ARG A 166 15.84 5.39 8.28
CA ARG A 166 14.51 4.77 8.37
C ARG A 166 13.63 5.35 7.28
N VAL A 167 13.12 4.48 6.41
CA VAL A 167 12.25 4.84 5.28
C VAL A 167 10.91 4.12 5.43
N GLU A 168 9.84 4.88 5.56
CA GLU A 168 8.50 4.41 5.90
C GLU A 168 7.49 4.80 4.82
N PHE A 169 6.71 3.83 4.33
CA PHE A 169 5.58 4.09 3.44
C PHE A 169 4.44 4.74 4.23
N VAL A 170 4.02 5.95 3.83
CA VAL A 170 3.04 6.75 4.58
C VAL A 170 1.73 7.00 3.82
N GLU A 171 1.80 7.12 2.49
CA GLU A 171 0.64 7.41 1.66
C GLU A 171 0.84 6.89 0.23
N GLY A 172 -0.25 6.48 -0.41
CA GLY A 172 -0.26 6.07 -1.80
C GLY A 172 -1.56 6.46 -2.51
N GLN A 173 -1.49 6.65 -3.82
CA GLN A 173 -2.61 7.06 -4.67
C GLN A 173 -2.60 6.29 -6.00
N ASP A 174 -3.78 6.14 -6.59
CA ASP A 174 -4.02 5.48 -7.88
C ASP A 174 -3.44 4.05 -7.96
N ILE A 175 -3.55 3.29 -6.87
CA ILE A 175 -3.02 1.92 -6.82
C ILE A 175 -4.04 0.98 -7.48
N ALA A 176 -3.80 0.66 -8.75
CA ALA A 176 -4.49 -0.43 -9.41
C ALA A 176 -4.03 -1.78 -8.83
N TYR A 177 -4.99 -2.60 -8.43
CA TYR A 177 -4.76 -3.94 -7.89
C TYR A 177 -5.52 -4.97 -8.71
N ALA A 178 -4.82 -6.01 -9.17
CA ALA A 178 -5.41 -7.22 -9.72
C ALA A 178 -4.96 -8.41 -8.88
N ARG A 179 -5.94 -9.19 -8.39
CA ARG A 179 -5.70 -10.25 -7.40
C ARG A 179 -4.74 -11.34 -7.91
N ASP A 180 -5.03 -11.90 -9.08
CA ASP A 180 -4.40 -13.13 -9.56
C ASP A 180 -3.46 -12.93 -10.75
N ASP A 181 -3.36 -11.70 -11.29
CA ASP A 181 -2.55 -11.42 -12.48
C ASP A 181 -1.96 -10.02 -12.43
N MET A 182 -0.70 -9.94 -12.00
CA MET A 182 0.14 -8.75 -12.11
C MET A 182 1.50 -9.17 -12.64
N ALA A 183 1.54 -9.78 -13.83
CA ALA A 183 2.78 -9.87 -14.59
C ALA A 183 3.10 -8.50 -15.21
N THR A 184 4.35 -8.06 -15.11
CA THR A 184 4.81 -6.84 -15.77
C THR A 184 5.78 -7.19 -16.89
N PRO A 185 5.34 -7.19 -18.17
CA PRO A 185 6.25 -7.35 -19.30
C PRO A 185 7.12 -6.09 -19.41
N GLY A 186 8.29 -6.12 -18.76
CA GLY A 186 9.27 -5.05 -18.75
C GLY A 186 9.53 -4.45 -17.36
N PRO A 187 10.45 -3.48 -17.27
CA PRO A 187 10.86 -2.92 -15.99
C PRO A 187 9.77 -2.05 -15.38
N VAL A 188 9.69 -2.08 -14.06
CA VAL A 188 8.98 -1.09 -13.24
C VAL A 188 9.91 0.11 -13.05
N ILE A 189 9.40 1.30 -13.38
CA ILE A 189 10.15 2.55 -13.34
C ILE A 189 9.70 3.37 -12.14
N PHE A 190 10.65 3.77 -11.30
CA PHE A 190 10.45 4.60 -10.11
C PHE A 190 11.04 5.99 -10.39
N GLU A 191 10.21 7.00 -10.47
CA GLU A 191 10.63 8.36 -10.79
C GLU A 191 10.32 9.30 -9.64
N ASN A 192 11.32 10.08 -9.23
CA ASN A 192 11.09 11.12 -8.24
C ASN A 192 10.21 12.25 -8.79
N VAL A 193 9.10 12.49 -8.10
CA VAL A 193 8.20 13.63 -8.39
C VAL A 193 8.49 14.78 -7.45
N SER A 194 8.79 14.47 -6.19
CA SER A 194 9.27 15.46 -5.23
C SER A 194 10.07 14.82 -4.09
N ALA A 195 11.00 15.58 -3.54
CA ALA A 195 11.68 15.29 -2.29
C ALA A 195 11.77 16.60 -1.49
N ARG A 196 11.12 16.66 -0.32
CA ARG A 196 11.05 17.88 0.49
C ARG A 196 11.37 17.61 1.96
N ALA A 197 12.19 18.46 2.56
CA ALA A 197 12.45 18.41 4.00
C ALA A 197 11.37 19.17 4.77
N PHE A 198 10.93 18.60 5.88
CA PHE A 198 9.98 19.18 6.84
C PHE A 198 10.48 18.84 8.25
N GLY A 199 11.14 19.81 8.88
CA GLY A 199 11.82 19.59 10.15
C GLY A 199 12.88 18.49 10.03
N ALA A 200 12.84 17.50 10.94
CA ALA A 200 13.76 16.36 10.97
C ALA A 200 13.43 15.26 9.93
N ARG A 201 12.35 15.39 9.17
CA ARG A 201 11.90 14.39 8.20
C ARG A 201 12.07 14.87 6.78
N ARG A 202 12.34 13.94 5.86
CA ARG A 202 12.24 14.18 4.41
C ARG A 202 11.09 13.35 3.86
N TYR A 203 10.23 13.96 3.07
CA TYR A 203 9.14 13.29 2.38
C TYR A 203 9.52 13.13 0.91
N VAL A 204 9.48 11.89 0.42
CA VAL A 204 9.82 11.55 -0.96
C VAL A 204 8.59 10.95 -1.62
N MET A 205 8.13 11.60 -2.69
CA MET A 205 7.03 11.12 -3.51
C MET A 205 7.57 10.66 -4.85
N ASN A 206 7.33 9.39 -5.16
CA ASN A 206 7.73 8.77 -6.41
C ASN A 206 6.50 8.33 -7.19
N ARG A 207 6.52 8.58 -8.51
CA ARG A 207 5.61 7.97 -9.46
C ARG A 207 6.21 6.66 -9.90
N VAL A 208 5.44 5.59 -9.75
CA VAL A 208 5.82 4.26 -10.22
C VAL A 208 5.04 3.96 -11.48
N ARG A 209 5.74 3.72 -12.60
CA ARG A 209 5.14 3.35 -13.88
C ARG A 209 5.47 1.90 -14.19
N TYR A 210 4.48 1.17 -14.66
CA TYR A 210 4.64 -0.22 -15.09
C TYR A 210 3.62 -0.55 -16.18
N ARG A 211 3.82 -1.66 -16.88
CA ARG A 211 2.85 -2.21 -17.82
C ARG A 211 2.26 -3.47 -17.21
N ALA A 212 0.94 -3.56 -17.10
CA ALA A 212 0.29 -4.81 -16.68
C ALA A 212 0.31 -5.84 -17.82
N SER A 213 0.09 -7.12 -17.49
CA SER A 213 0.05 -8.25 -18.43
C SER A 213 -0.94 -8.04 -19.58
N SER A 214 -2.06 -7.37 -19.30
CA SER A 214 -3.07 -6.95 -20.28
C SER A 214 -2.58 -5.87 -21.27
N GLY A 215 -1.35 -5.39 -21.11
CA GLY A 215 -0.70 -4.43 -22.00
C GLY A 215 -0.96 -2.97 -21.67
N ALA A 216 -1.90 -2.67 -20.77
CA ALA A 216 -2.21 -1.30 -20.35
C ALA A 216 -1.09 -0.72 -19.48
N PRO A 217 -0.57 0.48 -19.80
CA PRO A 217 0.30 1.21 -18.88
C PRO A 217 -0.50 1.62 -17.64
N ALA A 218 0.13 1.48 -16.48
CA ALA A 218 -0.41 1.89 -15.20
C ALA A 218 0.63 2.75 -14.46
N ALA A 219 0.12 3.64 -13.62
CA ALA A 219 0.94 4.45 -12.75
C ALA A 219 0.30 4.53 -11.37
N LEU A 220 1.14 4.62 -10.34
CA LEU A 220 0.71 4.89 -8.97
C LEU A 220 1.67 5.89 -8.33
N LEU A 221 1.21 6.61 -7.32
CA LEU A 221 2.04 7.50 -6.51
C LEU A 221 2.29 6.87 -5.15
N LEU A 222 3.55 6.88 -4.71
CA LEU A 222 3.93 6.43 -3.38
C LEU A 222 4.71 7.54 -2.68
N ASN A 223 4.30 7.85 -1.47
CA ASN A 223 4.94 8.81 -0.59
C ASN A 223 5.57 8.08 0.60
N TYR A 224 6.82 8.45 0.88
CA TYR A 224 7.61 7.91 1.98
C TYR A 224 8.08 9.02 2.89
N SER A 225 8.14 8.73 4.18
CA SER A 225 8.89 9.55 5.13
C SER A 225 10.25 8.91 5.39
N VAL A 226 11.28 9.75 5.41
CA VAL A 226 12.66 9.40 5.70
C VAL A 226 13.06 10.10 6.99
N HIS A 227 13.58 9.32 7.93
CA HIS A 227 14.11 9.80 9.21
C HIS A 227 15.62 9.56 9.22
N ALA A 228 16.38 10.62 9.50
CA ALA A 228 17.77 10.44 9.92
C ALA A 228 17.74 9.82 11.33
N GLU A 229 18.44 8.70 11.51
CA GLU A 229 18.69 8.12 12.83
C GLU A 229 20.07 8.58 13.33
#